data_AF-A0AAV4ES17-F1
#
_entry.id   AF-A0AAV4ES17-F1
#
_cell.length_a   1.000
_cell.length_b   1.000
_cell.length_c   1.000
_cell.angle_alpha   90.00
_cell.angle_beta   90.00
_cell.angle_gamma   90.00
#
_symmetry.space_group_name_H-M   'P 1'
#
loop_
_entity.id
_entity.type
_entity.pdbx_description
1 polymer ?
#
loop_
_entity_poly.entity_id
_entity_poly.type
_entity_poly.pdbx_seq_one_letter_code
_entity_poly.pdbx_strand_id
1 'polypeptide(L)'
;MSSAFDTIDRHILLNILKNIIKEDEQRIIRYLLSNTELSIKVKGSSNTESFKSNIGTPQGDSLSPVLLIVYLEHALKNIRKIETLYTQNTLELAYADDVDFVSTIDFVDVETSKKELADFRLC
;
A
#
# COMPACT_ATOMS: atom_id res chain seq x y z
N MET A 1 -7.58 -3.84 4.96
CA MET A 1 -6.43 -3.28 5.73
C MET A 1 -6.95 -2.23 6.72
N SER A 2 -6.27 -1.88 7.81
CA SER A 2 -6.70 -0.72 8.63
C SER A 2 -5.85 0.50 8.30
N SER A 3 -6.49 1.64 7.97
CA SER A 3 -5.83 2.91 7.63
C SER A 3 -4.82 2.82 6.47
N ALA A 4 -5.21 2.16 5.37
CA ALA A 4 -4.31 1.79 4.27
C ALA A 4 -3.46 2.94 3.71
N PHE A 5 -4.03 4.14 3.54
CA PHE A 5 -3.30 5.31 3.06
C PHE A 5 -2.26 5.82 4.07
N ASP A 6 -2.52 5.69 5.36
CA ASP A 6 -1.66 6.21 6.44
C ASP A 6 -0.50 5.25 6.76
N THR A 7 -0.55 4.00 6.28
CA THR A 7 0.44 2.95 6.55
C THR A 7 1.47 2.76 5.45
N ILE A 8 1.37 3.47 4.32
CA ILE A 8 2.31 3.29 3.19
C ILE A 8 3.73 3.70 3.59
N ASP A 9 4.68 2.79 3.45
CA ASP A 9 6.11 3.12 3.53
C ASP A 9 6.55 3.83 2.24
N ARG A 10 6.90 5.12 2.37
CA ARG A 10 7.31 5.97 1.24
C ARG A 10 8.64 5.53 0.62
N HIS A 11 9.56 4.97 1.40
CA HIS A 11 10.83 4.47 0.86
C HIS A 11 10.59 3.26 -0.05
N ILE A 12 9.77 2.31 0.41
CA ILE A 12 9.37 1.15 -0.39
C ILE A 12 8.62 1.60 -1.65
N LEU A 13 7.63 2.49 -1.50
CA LEU A 13 6.86 3.05 -2.63
C LEU A 13 7.78 3.69 -3.69
N LEU A 14 8.70 4.56 -3.26
CA LEU A 14 9.61 5.24 -4.18
C LEU A 14 10.57 4.26 -4.87
N ASN A 15 10.96 3.16 -4.20
CA ASN A 15 11.76 2.11 -4.80
C ASN A 15 10.98 1.30 -5.84
N ILE A 16 9.69 1.00 -5.57
CA ILE A 16 8.79 0.35 -6.54
C ILE A 16 8.64 1.23 -7.79
N LEU A 17 8.35 2.51 -7.59
CA LEU A 17 8.12 3.48 -8.67
C LEU A 17 9.34 3.65 -9.58
N LYS A 18 10.57 3.56 -9.04
CA LYS A 18 11.82 3.71 -9.82
C LYS A 18 11.88 2.81 -11.05
N ASN A 19 11.21 1.65 -11.02
CA ASN A 19 11.19 0.68 -12.11
C ASN A 19 9.98 0.85 -13.07
N ILE A 20 9.09 1.81 -12.80
CA ILE A 20 7.82 2.01 -13.52
C ILE A 20 7.80 3.36 -14.24
N ILE A 21 8.35 4.40 -13.62
CA ILE A 21 8.30 5.79 -14.11
C ILE A 21 9.70 6.36 -14.37
N LYS A 22 9.76 7.49 -15.06
CA LYS A 22 11.01 8.21 -15.33
C LYS A 22 11.50 8.97 -14.09
N GLU A 23 12.79 9.28 -14.06
CA GLU A 23 13.43 9.99 -12.94
C GLU A 23 12.76 11.34 -12.64
N ASP A 24 12.36 12.10 -13.68
CA ASP A 24 11.70 13.40 -13.51
C ASP A 24 10.32 13.25 -12.83
N GLU A 25 9.55 12.23 -13.22
CA GLU A 25 8.26 11.90 -12.61
C GLU A 25 8.46 11.46 -11.16
N GLN A 26 9.47 10.62 -10.89
CA GLN A 26 9.81 10.18 -9.54
C GLN A 26 10.23 11.35 -8.65
N ARG A 27 10.96 12.33 -9.20
CA ARG A 27 11.36 13.54 -8.48
C ARG A 27 10.15 14.39 -8.08
N ILE A 28 9.17 14.54 -8.97
CA ILE A 28 7.93 15.26 -8.67
C ILE A 28 7.14 14.55 -7.57
N ILE A 29 6.94 13.23 -7.68
CA ILE A 29 6.21 12.45 -6.68
C ILE A 29 6.91 12.54 -5.31
N ARG A 30 8.25 12.40 -5.28
CA ARG A 30 9.04 12.55 -4.05
C ARG A 30 8.83 13.93 -3.42
N TYR A 31 8.84 14.98 -4.22
CA TYR A 31 8.62 16.35 -3.75
C TYR A 31 7.22 16.54 -3.15
N LEU A 32 6.18 16.03 -3.82
CA LEU A 32 4.79 16.10 -3.35
C LEU A 32 4.63 15.35 -2.02
N LEU A 33 5.21 14.16 -1.91
CA LEU A 33 5.18 13.39 -0.67
C LEU A 33 5.97 14.06 0.46
N SER A 34 7.15 14.65 0.18
CA SER A 34 7.99 15.26 1.22
C SER A 34 7.47 16.58 1.78
N ASN A 35 6.66 17.32 1.01
CA ASN A 35 6.10 18.61 1.41
C ASN A 35 4.64 18.52 1.85
N THR A 36 4.23 17.37 2.37
CA THR A 36 2.89 17.23 2.95
C THR A 36 2.90 17.69 4.41
N GLU A 37 2.19 18.78 4.67
CA GLU A 37 1.82 19.21 6.01
C GLU A 37 0.33 18.94 6.25
N LEU A 38 0.02 18.33 7.38
CA LEU A 38 -1.32 18.01 7.81
C LEU A 38 -1.71 18.98 8.94
N SER A 39 -2.95 19.45 8.90
CA SER A 39 -3.56 20.18 10.02
C SER A 39 -4.93 19.57 10.32
N ILE A 40 -5.27 19.48 11.60
CA ILE A 40 -6.53 18.91 12.05
C ILE A 40 -7.45 20.07 12.38
N LYS A 41 -8.64 20.05 11.79
CA LYS A 41 -9.69 21.02 12.09
C LYS A 41 -10.81 20.32 12.86
N VAL A 42 -10.87 20.54 14.16
CA VAL A 42 -11.96 20.04 15.01
C VAL A 42 -13.04 21.11 15.12
N LYS A 43 -14.31 20.71 14.96
CA LYS A 43 -15.44 21.64 15.08
C LYS A 43 -15.48 22.25 16.48
N GLY A 44 -15.37 23.58 16.56
CA GLY A 44 -15.39 24.31 17.84
C GLY A 44 -14.02 24.52 18.49
N SER A 45 -12.92 24.06 17.87
CA SER A 45 -11.56 24.39 18.27
C SER A 45 -10.92 25.40 17.31
N SER A 46 -9.87 26.09 17.76
CA SER A 46 -8.91 26.70 16.85
C SER A 46 -8.24 25.60 16.01
N ASN A 47 -7.79 25.94 14.79
CA ASN A 47 -7.00 25.03 13.97
C ASN A 47 -5.79 24.53 14.77
N THR A 48 -5.48 23.24 14.70
CA THR A 48 -4.24 22.73 15.28
C THR A 48 -3.05 23.21 14.47
N GLU A 49 -1.88 23.29 15.10
CA GLU A 49 -0.63 23.53 14.39
C GLU A 49 -0.41 22.45 13.33
N SER A 50 0.13 22.86 12.18
CA SER A 50 0.48 21.95 11.10
C SER A 50 1.63 21.05 11.52
N PHE A 51 1.58 19.78 11.13
CA PHE A 51 2.66 18.83 11.35
C PHE A 51 3.03 18.11 10.06
N LYS A 52 4.29 17.69 9.94
CA LYS A 52 4.77 16.92 8.80
C LYS A 52 4.47 15.44 9.01
N SER A 53 3.92 14.80 7.99
CA SER A 53 3.84 13.33 7.96
C SER A 53 4.97 12.76 7.12
N ASN A 54 5.65 11.75 7.65
CA ASN A 54 6.70 11.00 6.97
C ASN A 54 6.27 9.59 6.52
N ILE A 55 5.03 9.20 6.85
CA ILE A 55 4.42 7.92 6.49
C ILE A 55 3.14 8.18 5.69
N GLY A 56 2.74 7.18 4.92
CA GLY A 56 1.49 7.23 4.20
C GLY A 56 1.51 8.18 3.02
N THR A 57 0.34 8.33 2.41
CA THR A 57 0.07 9.30 1.35
C THR A 57 -1.10 10.21 1.75
N PRO A 58 -1.11 11.48 1.37
CA PRO A 58 -2.13 12.43 1.81
C PRO A 58 -3.54 12.04 1.32
N GLN A 59 -4.46 11.77 2.24
CA GLN A 59 -5.84 11.50 1.86
C GLN A 59 -6.51 12.76 1.29
N GLY A 60 -7.26 12.59 0.20
CA GLY A 60 -7.96 13.68 -0.49
C GLY A 60 -7.19 14.29 -1.67
N ASP A 61 -5.97 13.84 -1.95
CA ASP A 61 -5.29 14.14 -3.21
C ASP A 61 -5.58 13.07 -4.29
N SER A 62 -5.51 13.46 -5.57
CA SER A 62 -5.84 12.58 -6.70
C SER A 62 -4.77 11.54 -7.05
N LEU A 63 -3.53 11.74 -6.63
CA LEU A 63 -2.39 10.85 -6.85
C LEU A 63 -2.36 9.73 -5.81
N SER A 64 -2.77 10.00 -4.57
CA SER A 64 -2.76 9.07 -3.43
C SER A 64 -3.45 7.72 -3.72
N PRO A 65 -4.66 7.67 -4.31
CA PRO A 65 -5.28 6.39 -4.68
C PRO A 65 -4.44 5.57 -5.65
N VAL A 66 -3.77 6.21 -6.61
CA VAL A 66 -2.91 5.53 -7.58
C VAL A 66 -1.66 4.98 -6.90
N LEU A 67 -1.05 5.75 -5.99
CA LEU A 67 0.11 5.32 -5.23
C LEU A 67 -0.21 4.12 -4.32
N LEU A 68 -1.40 4.12 -3.69
CA LEU A 68 -1.88 2.99 -2.90
C LEU A 68 -2.03 1.74 -3.77
N ILE A 69 -2.66 1.84 -4.95
CA ILE A 69 -2.83 0.70 -5.86
C ILE A 69 -1.46 0.13 -6.30
N VAL A 70 -0.50 0.99 -6.66
CA VAL A 70 0.85 0.55 -7.04
C VAL A 70 1.55 -0.19 -5.90
N TYR A 71 1.41 0.33 -4.67
CA TYR A 71 1.96 -0.30 -3.48
C TYR A 71 1.32 -1.66 -3.20
N LEU A 72 -0.02 -1.72 -3.25
CA LEU A 72 -0.79 -2.94 -3.02
C LEU A 72 -0.47 -4.01 -4.07
N GLU A 73 -0.41 -3.66 -5.35
CA GLU A 73 -0.06 -4.59 -6.43
C GLU A 73 1.35 -5.18 -6.24
N HIS A 74 2.30 -4.41 -5.70
CA HIS A 74 3.62 -4.94 -5.38
C HIS A 74 3.54 -6.03 -4.29
N ALA A 75 2.72 -5.84 -3.26
CA ALA A 75 2.48 -6.83 -2.22
C ALA A 75 1.77 -8.07 -2.77
N LEU A 76 0.70 -7.87 -3.56
CA LEU A 76 -0.09 -8.96 -4.16
C LEU A 76 0.73 -9.80 -5.13
N LYS A 77 1.65 -9.19 -5.90
CA LYS A 77 2.59 -9.96 -6.75
C LYS A 77 3.41 -10.98 -5.98
N ASN A 78 3.76 -10.71 -4.72
CA ASN A 78 4.50 -11.68 -3.91
C ASN A 78 3.57 -12.79 -3.41
N ILE A 79 2.34 -12.46 -3.04
CA ILE A 79 1.31 -13.44 -2.64
C ILE A 79 0.98 -14.39 -3.80
N ARG A 80 0.74 -13.87 -5.01
CA ARG A 80 0.44 -14.68 -6.21
C ARG A 80 1.56 -15.66 -6.56
N LYS A 81 2.82 -15.28 -6.34
CA LYS A 81 3.97 -16.19 -6.54
C LYS A 81 3.90 -17.39 -5.59
N ILE A 82 3.62 -17.13 -4.31
CA ILE A 82 3.41 -18.18 -3.30
C ILE A 82 2.22 -19.04 -3.73
N GLU A 83 1.11 -18.41 -4.10
CA GLU A 83 -0.10 -19.12 -4.52
C GLU A 83 0.16 -20.09 -5.69
N THR A 84 0.84 -19.65 -6.75
CA THR A 84 1.18 -20.53 -7.88
C THR A 84 1.98 -21.78 -7.49
N LEU A 85 2.66 -21.79 -6.34
CA LEU A 85 3.38 -22.96 -5.83
C LEU A 85 2.45 -23.97 -5.12
N TYR A 86 1.31 -23.53 -4.59
CA TYR A 86 0.45 -24.32 -3.69
C TYR A 86 -0.95 -24.59 -4.25
N THR A 87 -1.54 -23.67 -5.01
CA THR A 87 -2.93 -23.76 -5.51
C THR A 87 -3.06 -23.16 -6.90
N GLN A 88 -3.51 -23.92 -7.90
CA GLN A 88 -3.64 -23.43 -9.29
C GLN A 88 -4.98 -22.71 -9.59
N ASN A 89 -5.91 -22.63 -8.63
CA ASN A 89 -7.31 -22.22 -8.87
C ASN A 89 -7.86 -21.23 -7.82
N THR A 90 -7.08 -20.25 -7.34
CA THR A 90 -7.67 -19.17 -6.52
C THR A 90 -8.11 -18.01 -7.40
N LEU A 91 -9.30 -17.50 -7.14
CA LEU A 91 -9.83 -16.26 -7.71
C LEU A 91 -9.51 -15.11 -6.75
N GLU A 92 -8.75 -14.13 -7.22
CA GLU A 92 -8.50 -12.88 -6.50
C GLU A 92 -9.56 -11.82 -6.86
N LEU A 93 -10.16 -11.22 -5.83
CA LEU A 93 -11.13 -10.14 -5.94
C LEU A 93 -10.56 -8.93 -5.19
N ALA A 94 -10.20 -7.86 -5.92
CA ALA A 94 -9.58 -6.67 -5.33
C ALA A 94 -10.39 -5.41 -5.67
N TYR A 95 -10.67 -4.59 -4.66
CA TYR A 95 -11.28 -3.27 -4.80
C TYR A 95 -10.72 -2.30 -3.76
N ALA A 96 -10.08 -1.21 -4.22
CA ALA A 96 -9.40 -0.25 -3.37
C ALA A 96 -8.39 -0.93 -2.41
N ASP A 97 -8.64 -0.92 -1.10
CA ASP A 97 -7.82 -1.59 -0.08
C ASP A 97 -8.37 -2.96 0.40
N ASP A 98 -9.53 -3.37 -0.13
CA ASP A 98 -10.12 -4.68 0.12
C ASP A 98 -9.63 -5.68 -0.93
N VAL A 99 -9.09 -6.81 -0.46
CA VAL A 99 -8.65 -7.92 -1.30
C VAL A 99 -9.09 -9.23 -0.66
N ASP A 100 -9.84 -10.02 -1.42
CA ASP A 100 -10.32 -11.34 -1.05
C ASP A 100 -9.79 -12.41 -2.01
N PHE A 101 -9.59 -13.61 -1.48
CA PHE A 101 -9.14 -14.78 -2.24
C PHE A 101 -10.18 -15.89 -2.09
N VAL A 102 -10.67 -16.43 -3.21
CA VAL A 102 -11.67 -17.50 -3.25
C VAL A 102 -11.05 -18.72 -3.91
N SER A 103 -10.92 -19.83 -3.17
CA SER A 103 -10.38 -21.08 -3.69
C SER A 103 -11.44 -22.18 -3.71
N THR A 104 -11.33 -23.10 -4.67
CA THR A 104 -12.16 -24.32 -4.71
C THR A 104 -11.61 -25.45 -3.82
N ILE A 105 -10.49 -25.21 -3.14
CA ILE A 105 -9.83 -26.17 -2.26
C ILE A 105 -9.94 -25.62 -0.83
N ASP A 106 -10.58 -26.38 0.06
CA ASP A 106 -11.00 -25.92 1.39
C ASP A 106 -9.84 -25.58 2.36
N PHE A 107 -8.60 -25.90 2.02
CA PHE A 107 -7.46 -25.73 2.91
C PHE A 107 -6.25 -25.12 2.19
N VAL A 108 -6.08 -23.81 2.38
CA VAL A 108 -4.77 -23.17 2.32
C VAL A 108 -4.29 -23.07 3.77
N ASP A 109 -3.16 -23.68 4.10
CA ASP A 109 -2.56 -23.54 5.41
C ASP A 109 -1.98 -22.13 5.58
N VAL A 110 -2.84 -21.24 6.08
CA VAL A 110 -2.56 -19.82 6.29
C VAL A 110 -1.36 -19.61 7.24
N GLU A 111 -1.06 -20.55 8.14
CA GLU A 111 0.10 -20.41 9.05
C GLU A 111 1.43 -20.58 8.30
N THR A 112 1.49 -21.48 7.32
CA THR A 112 2.68 -21.68 6.49
C THR A 112 2.91 -20.47 5.56
N SER A 113 1.85 -19.92 4.96
CA SER A 113 1.95 -18.72 4.11
C SER A 113 2.27 -17.43 4.90
N LYS A 114 1.76 -17.31 6.15
CA LYS A 114 2.10 -16.17 7.03
C LYS A 114 3.58 -16.11 7.39
N LYS A 115 4.24 -17.28 7.54
CA LYS A 115 5.67 -17.36 7.83
C LYS A 115 6.53 -16.82 6.68
N GLU A 116 6.18 -17.17 5.45
CA GLU A 116 6.87 -16.65 4.26
C GLU A 116 6.61 -15.16 4.03
N LEU A 117 5.41 -14.66 4.33
CA LEU A 117 5.09 -13.22 4.23
C LEU A 117 5.79 -12.37 5.30
N ALA A 118 6.05 -12.93 6.49
CA ALA A 118 6.80 -12.24 7.54
C ALA A 118 8.26 -11.97 7.14
N ASP A 119 8.87 -12.85 6.35
CA ASP A 119 10.21 -12.66 5.79
C ASP A 119 10.27 -11.56 4.72
N PHE A 120 9.11 -11.20 4.14
CA PHE A 120 8.98 -10.19 3.08
C PHE A 120 8.67 -8.77 3.57
N ARG A 121 8.86 -8.46 4.87
CA ARG A 121 8.74 -7.09 5.46
C ARG A 121 7.70 -6.20 4.78
N LEU A 122 6.46 -6.68 4.73
CA LEU A 122 5.29 -5.90 4.36
C LEU A 122 4.42 -5.73 5.62
N CYS A 123 4.97 -5.04 6.61
CA CYS A 123 4.33 -4.35 7.74
C CYS A 123 5.44 -3.66 8.55
#